data_AF-A0AAQ0LY90-F1
#
_entry.id   AF-A0AAQ0LY90-F1
#
_cell.length_a   1.000
_cell.length_b   1.000
_cell.length_c   1.000
_cell.angle_alpha   90.00
_cell.angle_beta   90.00
_cell.angle_gamma   90.00
#
_symmetry.space_group_name_H-M   'P 1'
#
loop_
_entity.id
_entity.type
_entity.pdbx_description
1 polymer ?
#
loop_
_entity_poly.entity_id
_entity_poly.type
_entity_poly.pdbx_seq_one_letter_code
_entity_poly.pdbx_strand_id
1 'polypeptide(L)'
;MTKNIHTSVESHLYDLFDQTKFELSELNQSKSLVINGPDSQLIKRGLDISYLQGQKRAIDYIDSILKSYPDNQAFISNFNEYATSVLNGYDTSSQKFKMLAQPTADYEEILAYHYTLMGQKFIIDSINTTIINQ
;
A
#
# COMPACT_ATOMS: atom_id res chain seq x y z
N MET A 1 9.94 -31.10 3.51
CA MET A 1 9.52 -30.02 4.42
C MET A 1 8.84 -28.97 3.57
N THR A 2 7.51 -28.94 3.55
CA THR A 2 6.75 -27.86 2.91
C THR A 2 7.01 -26.61 3.74
N LYS A 3 7.76 -25.64 3.22
CA LYS A 3 7.95 -24.36 3.90
C LYS A 3 6.58 -23.69 4.07
N ASN A 4 6.30 -23.21 5.27
CA ASN A 4 4.98 -22.70 5.61
C ASN A 4 4.83 -21.26 5.08
N ILE A 5 4.16 -21.10 3.93
CA ILE A 5 3.85 -19.81 3.30
C ILE A 5 3.15 -18.90 4.30
N HIS A 6 2.19 -19.43 5.06
CA HIS A 6 1.47 -18.68 6.10
C HIS A 6 2.41 -18.03 7.11
N THR A 7 3.28 -18.81 7.74
CA THR A 7 4.22 -18.28 8.75
C THR A 7 5.16 -17.25 8.16
N SER A 8 5.61 -17.45 6.92
CA SER A 8 6.55 -16.53 6.27
C SER A 8 5.87 -15.20 5.91
N VAL A 9 4.65 -15.26 5.38
CA VAL A 9 3.84 -14.08 5.07
C VAL A 9 3.43 -13.34 6.34
N GLU A 10 2.99 -14.06 7.38
CA GLU A 10 2.58 -13.49 8.66
C GLU A 10 3.74 -12.72 9.32
N SER A 11 4.92 -13.33 9.43
CA SER A 11 6.11 -12.65 9.95
C SER A 11 6.44 -11.39 9.15
N HIS A 12 6.41 -11.48 7.82
CA HIS A 12 6.73 -10.36 6.95
C HIS A 12 5.69 -9.23 7.03
N LEU A 13 4.41 -9.55 7.21
CA LEU A 13 3.36 -8.56 7.44
C LEU A 13 3.57 -7.80 8.75
N TYR A 14 4.05 -8.45 9.81
CA TYR A 14 4.39 -7.76 11.05
C TYR A 14 5.53 -6.75 10.87
N ASP A 15 6.60 -7.15 10.17
CA ASP A 15 7.72 -6.25 9.87
C ASP A 15 7.25 -5.02 9.05
N LEU A 16 6.41 -5.26 8.02
CA LEU A 16 5.83 -4.20 7.20
C LEU A 16 4.89 -3.29 8.00
N PHE A 17 4.11 -3.85 8.94
CA PHE A 17 3.22 -3.09 9.81
C PHE A 17 4.00 -2.16 10.74
N ASP A 18 5.05 -2.67 11.39
CA ASP A 18 5.89 -1.89 12.29
C ASP A 18 6.61 -0.76 11.53
N GLN A 19 7.12 -1.06 10.34
CA GLN A 19 7.72 -0.04 9.47
C GLN A 19 6.71 1.04 9.07
N THR A 20 5.52 0.65 8.60
CA THR A 20 4.45 1.60 8.22
C THR A 20 4.05 2.49 9.40
N LYS A 21 3.94 1.89 10.59
CA LYS A 21 3.60 2.61 11.82
C LYS A 21 4.70 3.59 12.23
N PHE A 22 5.96 3.18 12.09
CA PHE A 22 7.11 4.06 12.34
C PHE A 22 7.09 5.27 11.39
N GLU A 23 6.92 5.06 10.08
CA GLU A 23 6.90 6.15 9.09
C GLU A 23 5.73 7.12 9.32
N LEU A 24 4.54 6.60 9.66
CA LEU A 24 3.40 7.44 10.05
C LEU A 24 3.67 8.26 11.32
N SER A 25 4.42 7.72 12.29
CA SER A 25 4.84 8.46 13.49
C SER A 25 5.77 9.61 13.14
N GLU A 26 6.77 9.36 12.29
CA GLU A 26 7.73 10.38 11.85
C GLU A 26 7.05 11.52 11.08
N LEU A 27 6.09 11.19 10.22
CA LEU A 27 5.24 12.20 9.59
C LEU A 27 4.48 13.00 10.65
N ASN A 28 3.92 12.38 11.68
CA ASN A 28 3.18 13.12 12.71
C ASN A 28 4.08 14.03 13.55
N GLN A 29 5.31 13.62 13.88
CA GLN A 29 6.27 14.43 14.63
C GLN A 29 6.71 15.67 13.86
N SER A 30 6.90 15.54 12.54
CA SER A 30 7.32 16.65 11.66
C SER A 30 6.19 17.61 11.25
N LYS A 31 4.95 17.39 11.72
CA LYS A 31 3.75 18.10 11.27
C LYS A 31 3.85 19.63 11.39
N SER A 32 4.31 20.14 12.53
CA SER A 32 4.36 21.59 12.79
C SER A 32 5.39 22.32 11.91
N LEU A 33 6.49 21.65 11.56
CA LEU A 33 7.51 22.19 10.67
C LEU A 33 7.00 22.29 9.24
N VAL A 34 6.26 21.28 8.78
CA VAL A 34 5.76 21.21 7.40
C VAL A 34 4.56 22.13 7.16
N ILE A 35 3.67 22.32 8.14
CA ILE A 35 2.50 23.21 7.99
C ILE A 35 2.92 24.67 7.77
N ASN A 36 4.07 25.07 8.33
CA ASN A 36 4.61 26.41 8.16
C ASN A 36 5.69 26.49 7.05
N GLY A 37 5.92 25.38 6.34
CA GLY A 37 6.90 25.28 5.27
C GLY A 37 6.33 25.67 3.90
N PRO A 38 7.16 25.60 2.83
CA PRO A 38 6.71 25.82 1.46
C PRO A 38 5.60 24.84 1.03
N ASP A 39 4.73 25.28 0.12
CA ASP A 39 3.62 24.48 -0.41
C ASP A 39 4.04 23.11 -0.95
N SER A 40 5.24 23.01 -1.54
CA SER A 40 5.78 21.74 -2.03
C SER A 40 5.99 20.70 -0.92
N GLN A 41 6.28 21.13 0.31
CA GLN A 41 6.39 20.24 1.47
C GLN A 41 5.03 19.77 1.97
N LEU A 42 4.01 20.65 1.92
CA LEU A 42 2.62 20.30 2.22
C LEU A 42 2.07 19.25 1.23
N ILE A 43 2.31 19.46 -0.06
CA ILE A 43 1.92 18.51 -1.12
C ILE A 43 2.62 17.17 -0.90
N LYS A 44 3.96 17.18 -0.75
CA LYS A 44 4.73 15.95 -0.50
C LYS A 44 4.17 15.19 0.72
N ARG A 45 3.90 15.88 1.82
CA ARG A 45 3.31 15.28 3.02
C ARG A 45 1.96 14.62 2.73
N GLY A 46 1.09 15.28 1.96
CA GLY A 46 -0.21 14.72 1.59
C GLY A 46 -0.05 13.40 0.82
N LEU A 47 0.87 13.38 -0.15
CA LEU A 47 1.19 12.19 -0.94
C LEU A 47 1.79 11.07 -0.08
N ASP A 48 2.73 11.39 0.83
CA ASP A 48 3.33 10.43 1.76
C ASP A 48 2.26 9.81 2.68
N ILE A 49 1.31 10.61 3.18
CA ILE A 49 0.19 10.11 3.99
C ILE A 49 -0.68 9.15 3.17
N SER A 50 -1.06 9.52 1.95
CA SER A 50 -1.86 8.64 1.08
C SER A 50 -1.14 7.32 0.80
N TYR A 51 0.16 7.37 0.51
CA TYR A 51 0.99 6.19 0.30
C TYR A 51 1.01 5.25 1.50
N LEU A 52 1.28 5.78 2.70
CA LEU A 52 1.34 4.98 3.92
C LEU A 52 -0.02 4.44 4.36
N GLN A 53 -1.10 5.19 4.14
CA GLN A 53 -2.45 4.68 4.34
C GLN A 53 -2.77 3.55 3.36
N GLY A 54 -2.28 3.64 2.12
CA GLY A 54 -2.31 2.56 1.15
C GLY A 54 -1.61 1.31 1.65
N GLN A 55 -0.37 1.43 2.14
CA GLN A 55 0.36 0.31 2.74
C GLN A 55 -0.43 -0.33 3.87
N LYS A 56 -0.88 0.47 4.85
CA LYS A 56 -1.67 -0.01 5.99
C LYS A 56 -2.91 -0.77 5.53
N ARG A 57 -3.66 -0.23 4.56
CA ARG A 57 -4.87 -0.89 4.03
C ARG A 57 -4.56 -2.25 3.42
N ALA A 58 -3.46 -2.37 2.68
CA ALA A 58 -3.06 -3.66 2.12
C ALA A 58 -2.61 -4.65 3.19
N ILE A 59 -1.84 -4.21 4.18
CA ILE A 59 -1.44 -5.04 5.32
C ILE A 59 -2.68 -5.59 6.04
N ASP A 60 -3.61 -4.71 6.43
CA ASP A 60 -4.84 -5.10 7.14
C ASP A 60 -5.68 -6.10 6.32
N TYR A 61 -5.78 -5.89 5.00
CA TYR A 61 -6.56 -6.77 4.12
C TYR A 61 -5.90 -8.14 3.96
N ILE A 62 -4.59 -8.18 3.73
CA ILE A 62 -3.85 -9.44 3.54
C ILE A 62 -3.84 -10.23 4.87
N ASP A 63 -3.67 -9.56 6.01
CA ASP A 63 -3.80 -10.19 7.34
C ASP A 63 -5.19 -10.80 7.54
N SER A 64 -6.25 -10.12 7.08
CA SER A 64 -7.61 -10.67 7.10
C SER A 64 -7.75 -11.91 6.20
N ILE A 65 -7.14 -11.94 5.01
CA ILE A 65 -7.11 -13.13 4.15
C ILE A 65 -6.38 -14.27 4.87
N LEU A 66 -5.20 -13.98 5.44
CA LEU A 66 -4.35 -14.95 6.14
C LEU A 66 -5.13 -15.62 7.29
N LYS A 67 -5.83 -14.83 8.11
CA LYS A 67 -6.66 -15.36 9.21
C LYS A 67 -7.90 -16.12 8.74
N SER A 68 -8.45 -15.78 7.58
CA SER A 68 -9.68 -16.39 7.05
C SER A 68 -9.41 -17.70 6.29
N TYR A 69 -8.22 -17.86 5.71
CA TYR A 69 -7.88 -18.97 4.83
C TYR A 69 -6.57 -19.67 5.28
N PRO A 70 -6.62 -20.58 6.27
CA PRO A 70 -5.44 -21.23 6.83
C PRO A 70 -4.76 -22.24 5.88
N ASP A 71 -5.45 -22.65 4.82
CA ASP A 71 -4.85 -23.45 3.74
C ASP A 71 -4.08 -22.57 2.76
N ASN A 72 -2.89 -23.01 2.35
CA ASN A 72 -2.00 -22.24 1.46
C ASN A 72 -2.66 -21.94 0.11
N GLN A 73 -3.37 -22.91 -0.48
CA GLN A 73 -3.97 -22.73 -1.80
C GLN A 73 -5.14 -21.75 -1.73
N ALA A 74 -5.98 -21.86 -0.71
CA ALA A 74 -7.07 -20.91 -0.45
C ALA A 74 -6.52 -19.50 -0.17
N PHE A 75 -5.48 -19.37 0.65
CA PHE A 75 -4.80 -18.09 0.89
C PHE A 75 -4.29 -17.46 -0.40
N ILE A 76 -3.49 -18.20 -1.19
CA ILE A 76 -2.90 -17.71 -2.45
C ILE A 76 -4.00 -17.26 -3.42
N SER A 77 -5.08 -18.04 -3.55
CA SER A 77 -6.18 -17.69 -4.46
C SER A 77 -6.83 -16.35 -4.10
N ASN A 78 -7.17 -16.15 -2.82
CA ASN A 78 -7.81 -14.92 -2.35
C ASN A 78 -6.84 -13.72 -2.38
N PHE A 79 -5.57 -13.95 -2.05
CA PHE A 79 -4.52 -12.94 -2.19
C PHE A 79 -4.36 -12.50 -3.64
N ASN A 80 -4.35 -13.43 -4.60
CA ASN A 80 -4.22 -13.11 -6.03
C ASN A 80 -5.41 -12.32 -6.57
N GLU A 81 -6.63 -12.62 -6.11
CA GLU A 81 -7.83 -11.85 -6.46
C GLU A 81 -7.71 -10.40 -5.96
N TYR A 82 -7.33 -10.22 -4.70
CA TYR A 82 -7.05 -8.91 -4.13
C TYR A 82 -5.94 -8.15 -4.90
N ALA A 83 -4.81 -8.81 -5.14
CA ALA A 83 -3.68 -8.26 -5.84
C ALA A 83 -4.07 -7.77 -7.25
N THR A 84 -4.81 -8.60 -7.99
CA THR A 84 -5.28 -8.27 -9.34
C THR A 84 -6.16 -7.02 -9.33
N SER A 85 -7.09 -6.93 -8.36
CA SER A 85 -7.97 -5.76 -8.22
C SER A 85 -7.19 -4.46 -7.99
N VAL A 86 -6.23 -4.48 -7.05
CA VAL A 86 -5.40 -3.31 -6.74
C VAL A 86 -4.49 -2.93 -7.92
N LEU A 87 -3.85 -3.90 -8.55
CA LEU A 87 -2.93 -3.66 -9.68
C LEU A 87 -3.68 -3.06 -10.88
N ASN A 88 -4.86 -3.58 -11.21
CA ASN A 88 -5.72 -2.99 -12.24
C ASN A 88 -6.12 -1.54 -11.90
N GLY A 89 -6.46 -1.28 -10.63
CA GLY A 89 -6.73 0.08 -10.15
C GLY A 89 -5.52 1.00 -10.28
N TYR A 90 -4.34 0.53 -9.90
CA TYR A 90 -3.08 1.25 -10.03
C TYR A 90 -2.76 1.60 -11.49
N ASP A 91 -2.87 0.64 -12.38
CA ASP A 91 -2.62 0.86 -13.82
C ASP A 91 -3.61 1.85 -14.41
N THR A 92 -4.89 1.73 -14.08
CA THR A 92 -5.95 2.67 -14.51
C THR A 92 -5.66 4.09 -14.01
N SER A 93 -5.32 4.24 -12.72
CA SER A 93 -5.00 5.55 -12.15
C SER A 93 -3.74 6.17 -12.78
N SER A 94 -2.74 5.34 -13.06
CA SER A 94 -1.49 5.75 -13.74
C SER A 94 -1.76 6.23 -15.15
N GLN A 95 -2.64 5.54 -15.89
CA GLN A 95 -3.05 5.95 -17.23
C GLN A 95 -3.85 7.26 -17.19
N LYS A 96 -4.81 7.39 -16.26
CA LYS A 96 -5.56 8.64 -16.06
C LYS A 96 -4.61 9.80 -15.81
N PHE A 97 -3.62 9.62 -14.92
CA PHE A 97 -2.61 10.64 -14.62
C PHE A 97 -1.80 11.05 -15.86
N LYS A 98 -1.32 10.08 -16.65
CA LYS A 98 -0.57 10.34 -17.89
C LYS A 98 -1.38 11.11 -18.95
N MET A 99 -2.71 10.99 -18.93
CA MET A 99 -3.61 11.62 -19.90
C MET A 99 -4.06 13.03 -19.48
N LEU A 100 -3.75 13.48 -18.26
CA LEU A 100 -4.12 14.82 -17.81
C LEU A 100 -3.23 15.88 -18.46
N ALA A 101 -3.82 16.72 -19.30
CA ALA A 101 -3.13 17.88 -19.89
C ALA A 101 -3.04 19.08 -18.92
N GLN A 102 -4.00 19.19 -17.99
CA GLN A 102 -4.08 20.20 -16.94
C GLN A 102 -4.73 19.58 -15.69
N PRO A 103 -4.47 20.10 -14.47
CA PRO A 103 -5.18 19.70 -13.27
C PRO A 103 -6.70 19.88 -13.43
N THR A 104 -7.47 18.85 -13.11
CA THR A 104 -8.93 18.91 -13.04
C THR A 104 -9.40 19.39 -11.66
N ALA A 105 -10.70 19.66 -11.50
CA ALA A 105 -11.25 20.07 -10.20
C ALA A 105 -11.07 19.00 -9.10
N ASP A 106 -10.99 17.72 -9.48
CA ASP A 106 -10.77 16.55 -8.62
C ASP A 106 -9.29 16.13 -8.54
N TYR A 107 -8.34 16.97 -8.97
CA TYR A 107 -6.94 16.58 -9.12
C TYR A 107 -6.29 16.08 -7.81
N GLU A 108 -6.62 16.71 -6.69
CA GLU A 108 -6.12 16.33 -5.37
C GLU A 108 -6.60 14.92 -4.96
N GLU A 109 -7.86 14.59 -5.26
CA GLU A 109 -8.42 13.27 -5.00
C GLU A 109 -7.81 12.21 -5.92
N ILE A 110 -7.59 12.54 -7.20
CA ILE A 110 -6.90 11.65 -8.16
C ILE A 110 -5.50 11.31 -7.66
N LEU A 111 -4.74 12.32 -7.21
CA LEU A 111 -3.39 12.14 -6.68
C LEU A 111 -3.39 11.28 -5.42
N ALA A 112 -4.25 11.62 -4.44
CA ALA A 112 -4.35 10.87 -3.20
C ALA A 112 -4.74 9.40 -3.46
N TYR A 113 -5.67 9.15 -4.37
CA TYR A 113 -6.07 7.80 -4.76
C TYR A 113 -4.95 7.03 -5.44
N HIS A 114 -4.24 7.66 -6.39
CA HIS A 114 -3.09 7.05 -7.06
C HIS A 114 -1.99 6.65 -6.07
N TYR A 115 -1.63 7.54 -5.13
CA TYR A 115 -0.62 7.24 -4.11
C TYR A 115 -1.10 6.17 -3.12
N THR A 116 -2.39 6.13 -2.80
CA THR A 116 -2.97 5.04 -2.01
C THR A 116 -2.78 3.69 -2.71
N LEU A 117 -3.12 3.61 -4.00
CA LEU A 117 -2.92 2.40 -4.80
C LEU A 117 -1.44 2.04 -4.92
N MET A 118 -0.55 3.03 -5.05
CA MET A 118 0.90 2.83 -5.07
C MET A 118 1.39 2.17 -3.77
N GLY A 119 0.90 2.63 -2.62
CA GLY A 119 1.21 2.03 -1.31
C GLY A 119 0.69 0.61 -1.17
N GLN A 120 -0.53 0.35 -1.63
CA GLN A 120 -1.09 -1.01 -1.63
C GLN A 120 -0.26 -1.95 -2.53
N LYS A 121 0.11 -1.49 -3.73
CA LYS A 121 0.94 -2.22 -4.68
C LYS A 121 2.30 -2.58 -4.07
N PHE A 122 2.95 -1.64 -3.37
CA PHE A 122 4.23 -1.91 -2.70
C PHE A 122 4.16 -3.11 -1.75
N ILE A 123 3.11 -3.19 -0.92
CA ILE A 123 2.89 -4.32 -0.01
C ILE A 123 2.60 -5.60 -0.79
N ILE A 124 1.74 -5.54 -1.82
CA ILE A 124 1.41 -6.70 -2.66
C ILE A 124 2.65 -7.28 -3.33
N ASP A 125 3.51 -6.45 -3.91
CA ASP A 125 4.76 -6.88 -4.56
C ASP A 125 5.71 -7.54 -3.55
N SER A 126 5.79 -6.97 -2.35
CA SER A 126 6.59 -7.49 -1.24
C SER A 126 6.11 -8.88 -0.79
N ILE A 127 4.80 -9.05 -0.63
CA ILE A 127 4.19 -10.33 -0.23
C ILE A 127 4.28 -11.37 -1.35
N ASN A 128 4.06 -10.98 -2.61
CA ASN A 128 4.28 -11.84 -3.78
C ASN A 128 5.70 -12.40 -3.80
N THR A 129 6.70 -11.54 -3.55
CA THR A 129 8.11 -11.95 -3.48
C THR A 129 8.32 -12.97 -2.36
N THR A 130 7.72 -12.75 -1.19
CA THR A 130 7.77 -13.69 -0.06
C THR A 130 7.15 -15.04 -0.42
N ILE A 131 6.02 -15.08 -1.13
CA ILE A 131 5.34 -16.31 -1.56
C ILE A 131 6.19 -17.08 -2.58
N ILE A 132 6.75 -16.39 -3.59
CA ILE A 132 7.56 -17.01 -4.67
C ILE A 132 8.83 -17.66 -4.13
N ASN A 133 9.41 -17.13 -3.05
CA ASN A 133 10.66 -17.60 -2.47
C ASN A 133 10.51 -18.79 -1.48
N GLN A 134 9.30 -19.30 -1.28
CA GLN A 134 9.04 -20.49 -0.46
C GLN A 134 9.12 -21.78 -1.28
#